data_AF-A0A7I7WJ40-F1
#
_entry.id   AF-A0A7I7WJ40-F1
#
_cell.length_a   1.000
_cell.length_b   1.000
_cell.length_c   1.000
_cell.angle_alpha   90.00
_cell.angle_beta   90.00
_cell.angle_gamma   90.00
#
_symmetry.space_group_name_H-M   'P 1'
#
loop_
_entity.id
_entity.type
_entity.pdbx_description
1 polymer ?
#
loop_
_entity_poly.entity_id
_entity_poly.type
_entity_poly.pdbx_seq_one_letter_code
_entity_poly.pdbx_strand_id
1 'polypeptide(L)'
;MGILLGFAPWIVYWVLVGNVPFHTAVLVAFAIAVLSFVIGRVKGSAGRTLEIGAIATFLVLTVLTFTLSEQFMQQWMQPLSNAGIFLVALGSILAHRPFVREFAEVGQPKEIIETDVFKRITAVLTWIWVAAFAGMTVSSAIPPIVYGEATILDTKTPLSFVCYWVVPFSLLGLAALASRLLPERMAPPDEEIVRNTTFVAFAEAEIDQLIYLATEHANREVGAGKEAFDIRIGSKGVPLVGDETRESWPSTYKVREKKR
;
A
#
# COMPACT_ATOMS: atom_id res chain seq x y z
N MET A 1 2.02 -6.32 -6.85
CA MET A 1 3.27 -5.77 -7.44
C MET A 1 3.19 -4.29 -7.83
N GLY A 2 2.34 -3.45 -7.21
CA GLY A 2 2.15 -2.05 -7.64
C GLY A 2 2.97 -0.99 -6.87
N ILE A 3 3.32 -1.25 -5.61
CA ILE A 3 3.96 -0.25 -4.72
C ILE A 3 5.33 0.21 -5.27
N LEU A 4 6.12 -0.72 -5.80
CA LEU A 4 7.49 -0.44 -6.28
C LEU A 4 7.53 0.56 -7.43
N LEU A 5 6.49 0.59 -8.29
CA LEU A 5 6.42 1.54 -9.40
C LEU A 5 6.20 2.98 -8.92
N GLY A 6 5.39 3.16 -7.87
CA GLY A 6 5.20 4.47 -7.25
C GLY A 6 6.51 5.00 -6.67
N PHE A 7 7.23 4.16 -5.93
CA PHE A 7 8.50 4.56 -5.28
C PHE A 7 9.70 4.64 -6.23
N ALA A 8 9.57 4.19 -7.48
CA ALA A 8 10.69 4.08 -8.42
C ALA A 8 11.53 5.35 -8.58
N PRO A 9 10.94 6.56 -8.73
CA PRO A 9 11.73 7.80 -8.88
C PRO A 9 12.61 8.08 -7.67
N TRP A 10 12.10 7.87 -6.45
CA TRP A 10 12.86 8.06 -5.21
C TRP A 10 13.95 7.02 -5.01
N ILE A 11 13.65 5.75 -5.31
CA ILE A 11 14.65 4.68 -5.21
C ILE A 11 15.82 4.98 -6.16
N VAL A 12 15.53 5.34 -7.41
CA VAL A 12 16.56 5.68 -8.38
C VAL A 12 17.34 6.92 -7.93
N TYR A 13 16.65 7.95 -7.44
CA TYR A 13 17.30 9.14 -6.92
C TYR A 13 18.24 8.84 -5.75
N TRP A 14 17.80 8.08 -4.74
CA TRP A 14 18.62 7.72 -3.58
C TRP A 14 19.88 6.94 -3.95
N VAL A 15 19.81 6.11 -4.99
CA VAL A 15 20.99 5.42 -5.53
C VAL A 15 21.90 6.39 -6.27
N LEU A 16 21.35 7.30 -7.09
CA LEU A 16 22.15 8.18 -7.94
C LEU A 16 22.77 9.36 -7.21
N VAL A 17 22.08 9.95 -6.23
CA VAL A 17 22.49 11.20 -5.56
C VAL A 17 23.86 11.10 -4.86
N GLY A 18 24.28 9.90 -4.47
CA GLY A 18 25.60 9.64 -3.88
C GLY A 18 26.65 9.09 -4.85
N ASN A 19 26.30 8.83 -6.11
CA ASN A 19 27.19 8.15 -7.08
C ASN A 19 27.45 8.94 -8.36
N VAL A 20 26.58 9.89 -8.72
CA VAL A 20 26.69 10.68 -9.95
C VAL A 20 26.45 12.16 -9.66
N PRO A 21 26.80 13.08 -10.60
CA PRO A 21 26.51 14.49 -10.43
C PRO A 21 25.03 14.77 -10.15
N PHE A 22 24.78 15.74 -9.26
CA PHE A 22 23.45 16.09 -8.77
C PHE A 22 22.44 16.41 -9.88
N HIS A 23 22.86 17.18 -10.88
CA HIS A 23 22.05 17.51 -12.06
C HIS A 23 21.57 16.23 -12.77
N THR A 24 22.46 15.28 -12.99
CA THR A 24 22.13 14.01 -13.65
C THR A 24 21.19 13.17 -12.80
N ALA A 25 21.45 13.05 -11.50
CA ALA A 25 20.60 12.28 -10.59
C ALA A 25 19.16 12.80 -10.57
N VAL A 26 18.98 14.12 -10.46
CA VAL A 26 17.66 14.75 -10.40
C VAL A 26 16.93 14.64 -11.74
N LEU A 27 17.61 14.88 -12.86
CA LEU A 27 16.98 14.79 -14.19
C LEU A 27 16.53 13.36 -14.52
N VAL A 28 17.34 12.35 -14.16
CA VAL A 28 16.96 10.94 -14.34
C VAL A 28 15.75 10.60 -13.47
N ALA A 29 15.75 10.99 -12.19
CA ALA A 29 14.62 10.76 -11.30
C ALA A 29 13.34 11.46 -11.78
N PHE A 30 13.46 12.70 -12.27
CA PHE A 30 12.34 13.45 -12.86
C PHE A 30 11.80 12.78 -14.11
N ALA A 31 12.67 12.33 -15.03
CA ALA A 31 12.26 11.59 -16.22
C ALA A 31 11.52 10.29 -15.87
N ILE A 32 11.98 9.56 -14.86
CA ILE A 32 11.32 8.35 -14.37
C ILE A 32 9.98 8.69 -13.72
N ALA A 33 9.86 9.77 -12.97
CA ALA A 33 8.59 10.21 -12.40
C ALA A 33 7.55 10.51 -13.49
N VAL A 34 7.95 11.23 -14.54
CA VAL A 34 7.09 11.51 -15.69
C VAL A 34 6.71 10.24 -16.44
N LEU A 35 7.68 9.36 -16.71
CA LEU A 35 7.44 8.11 -17.43
C LEU A 35 6.49 7.19 -16.65
N SER A 36 6.72 7.02 -15.34
CA SER A 36 5.84 6.25 -14.46
C SER A 36 4.42 6.81 -14.47
N PHE A 37 4.26 8.13 -14.37
CA PHE A 37 2.94 8.77 -14.44
C PHE A 37 2.24 8.57 -15.79
N VAL A 38 2.96 8.69 -16.90
CA VAL A 38 2.40 8.47 -18.24
C VAL A 38 1.95 7.01 -18.40
N ILE A 39 2.81 6.05 -18.03
CA ILE A 39 2.48 4.62 -18.07
C ILE A 39 1.29 4.32 -17.17
N GLY A 40 1.28 4.86 -15.95
CA GLY A 40 0.21 4.67 -14.99
C GLY A 40 -1.12 5.25 -15.48
N ARG A 41 -1.06 6.40 -16.17
CA ARG A 41 -2.24 7.03 -16.75
C ARG A 41 -2.86 6.24 -17.90
N VAL A 42 -2.04 5.57 -18.70
CA VAL A 42 -2.46 4.69 -19.81
C VAL A 42 -3.00 3.37 -19.28
N LYS A 43 -2.36 2.78 -18.26
CA LYS A 43 -2.75 1.48 -17.70
C LYS A 43 -3.84 1.55 -16.62
N GLY A 44 -4.23 2.75 -16.19
CA GLY A 44 -5.17 2.94 -15.09
C GLY A 44 -4.64 2.38 -13.76
N SER A 45 -3.32 2.47 -13.53
CA SER A 45 -2.72 1.92 -12.31
C SER A 45 -3.09 2.72 -11.07
N ALA A 46 -3.09 2.04 -9.93
CA ALA A 46 -3.17 2.68 -8.63
C ALA A 46 -1.84 3.35 -8.24
N GLY A 47 -1.88 4.29 -7.28
CA GLY A 47 -0.69 5.02 -6.80
C GLY A 47 -0.58 6.45 -7.34
N ARG A 48 -1.68 7.03 -7.83
CA ARG A 48 -1.71 8.34 -8.50
C ARG A 48 -1.28 9.47 -7.58
N THR A 49 -1.62 9.39 -6.29
CA THR A 49 -1.17 10.38 -5.30
C THR A 49 0.36 10.42 -5.21
N LEU A 50 1.00 9.24 -5.23
CA LEU A 50 2.43 9.12 -5.10
C LEU A 50 3.16 9.49 -6.40
N GLU A 51 2.61 9.16 -7.58
CA GLU A 51 3.15 9.59 -8.88
C GLU A 51 3.11 11.12 -9.06
N ILE A 52 1.97 11.76 -8.75
CA ILE A 52 1.85 13.23 -8.82
C ILE A 52 2.80 13.88 -7.81
N GLY A 53 2.89 13.32 -6.60
CA GLY A 53 3.83 13.75 -5.59
C GLY A 53 5.29 13.64 -6.03
N ALA A 54 5.64 12.58 -6.78
CA ALA A 54 6.96 12.37 -7.34
C ALA A 54 7.31 13.47 -8.33
N ILE A 55 6.42 13.72 -9.31
CA ILE A 55 6.63 14.77 -10.32
C ILE A 55 6.81 16.12 -9.64
N ALA A 56 5.93 16.48 -8.70
CA ALA A 56 6.01 17.74 -7.98
C ALA A 56 7.32 17.88 -7.20
N THR A 57 7.72 16.83 -6.46
CA THR A 57 8.96 16.82 -5.67
C THR A 57 10.18 16.97 -6.57
N PHE A 58 10.29 16.15 -7.62
CA PHE A 58 11.46 16.17 -8.50
C PHE A 58 11.50 17.39 -9.40
N LEU A 59 10.36 17.98 -9.75
CA LEU A 59 10.32 19.28 -10.42
C LEU A 59 10.92 20.37 -9.52
N VAL A 60 10.50 20.44 -8.24
CA VAL A 60 11.05 21.38 -7.27
C VAL A 60 12.55 21.15 -7.07
N LEU A 61 12.98 19.90 -6.87
CA LEU A 61 14.40 19.56 -6.76
C LEU A 61 15.18 19.98 -8.02
N THR A 62 14.62 19.78 -9.22
CA THR A 62 15.26 20.19 -10.48
C THR A 62 15.51 21.69 -10.47
N VAL A 63 14.49 22.50 -10.16
CA VAL A 63 14.62 23.96 -10.09
C VAL A 63 15.67 24.38 -9.05
N LEU A 64 15.66 23.76 -7.87
CA LEU A 64 16.64 24.06 -6.81
C LEU A 64 18.07 23.71 -7.22
N THR A 65 18.26 22.57 -7.88
CA THR A 65 19.56 22.12 -8.38
C THR A 65 20.17 23.07 -9.41
N PHE A 66 19.36 23.80 -10.20
CA PHE A 66 19.88 24.79 -11.16
C PHE A 66 20.03 26.20 -10.58
N THR A 67 19.53 26.46 -9.38
CA THR A 67 19.53 27.81 -8.76
C THR A 67 20.48 27.92 -7.57
N LEU A 68 20.83 26.81 -6.93
CA LEU A 68 21.61 26.78 -5.69
C LEU A 68 23.05 26.31 -5.92
N SER A 69 23.93 26.60 -4.94
CA SER A 69 25.35 26.25 -4.98
C SER A 69 25.60 24.77 -4.74
N GLU A 70 26.73 24.25 -5.22
CA GLU A 70 27.13 22.84 -5.02
C GLU A 70 27.24 22.44 -3.54
N GLN A 71 27.71 23.35 -2.69
CA GLN A 71 27.80 23.10 -1.25
C GLN A 71 26.42 22.91 -0.61
N PHE A 72 25.43 23.71 -1.02
CA PHE A 72 24.05 23.54 -0.55
C PHE A 72 23.48 22.21 -1.05
N MET A 73 23.74 21.86 -2.31
CA MET A 73 23.29 20.60 -2.90
C MET A 73 23.82 19.39 -2.12
N GLN A 74 25.10 19.37 -1.80
CA GLN A 74 25.74 18.29 -1.05
C GLN A 74 25.15 18.04 0.35
N GLN A 75 24.61 19.09 0.97
CA GLN A 75 24.04 19.06 2.31
C GLN A 75 22.55 18.74 2.29
N TRP A 76 21.81 19.36 1.37
CA TRP A 76 20.35 19.46 1.48
C TRP A 76 19.60 18.59 0.47
N MET A 77 20.24 18.05 -0.57
CA MET A 77 19.53 17.27 -1.60
C MET A 77 18.89 15.98 -1.11
N GLN A 78 19.50 15.29 -0.14
CA GLN A 78 18.91 14.10 0.45
C GLN A 78 17.80 14.44 1.45
N PRO A 79 17.99 15.39 2.39
CA PRO A 79 16.91 15.90 3.25
C PRO A 79 15.69 16.38 2.47
N LEU A 80 15.88 17.15 1.39
CA LEU A 80 14.75 17.66 0.61
C LEU A 80 14.00 16.56 -0.12
N SER A 81 14.69 15.53 -0.63
CA SER A 81 14.02 14.38 -1.22
C SER A 81 13.21 13.59 -0.19
N ASN A 82 13.75 13.41 1.02
CA ASN A 82 13.05 12.76 2.12
C ASN A 82 11.85 13.61 2.58
N ALA A 83 12.01 14.93 2.64
CA ALA A 83 10.92 15.85 2.94
C ALA A 83 9.82 15.79 1.89
N GLY A 84 10.17 15.69 0.61
CA GLY A 84 9.21 15.53 -0.48
C GLY A 84 8.35 14.27 -0.33
N ILE A 85 8.97 13.11 -0.10
CA ILE A 85 8.21 11.86 0.08
C ILE A 85 7.38 11.88 1.37
N PHE A 86 7.90 12.50 2.45
CA PHE A 86 7.17 12.71 3.69
C PHE A 86 5.92 13.58 3.47
N LEU A 87 6.06 14.72 2.78
CA LEU A 87 4.95 15.63 2.49
C LEU A 87 3.89 14.99 1.61
N VAL A 88 4.28 14.18 0.64
CA VAL A 88 3.35 13.41 -0.21
C VAL A 88 2.60 12.38 0.63
N ALA A 89 3.29 11.63 1.48
CA ALA A 89 2.66 10.64 2.35
C ALA A 89 1.71 11.30 3.37
N LEU A 90 2.13 12.40 3.99
CA LEU A 90 1.32 13.17 4.92
C LEU A 90 0.10 13.79 4.22
N GLY A 91 0.31 14.39 3.04
CA GLY A 91 -0.74 14.95 2.20
C GLY A 91 -1.79 13.92 1.81
N SER A 92 -1.39 12.67 1.57
CA SER A 92 -2.33 11.56 1.31
C SER A 92 -3.28 11.31 2.48
N ILE A 93 -2.77 11.36 3.72
CA ILE A 93 -3.60 11.20 4.94
C ILE A 93 -4.51 12.42 5.12
N LEU A 94 -3.98 13.64 4.96
CA LEU A 94 -4.75 14.88 5.11
C LEU A 94 -5.86 15.01 4.06
N ALA A 95 -5.66 14.45 2.87
CA ALA A 95 -6.69 14.35 1.84
C ALA A 95 -7.70 13.20 2.09
N HIS A 96 -7.62 12.52 3.24
CA HIS A 96 -8.41 11.33 3.59
C HIS A 96 -8.28 10.17 2.58
N ARG A 97 -7.15 10.11 1.85
CA ARG A 97 -6.84 9.08 0.85
C ARG A 97 -5.46 8.49 1.14
N PRO A 98 -5.34 7.59 2.13
CA PRO A 98 -4.06 7.01 2.52
C PRO A 98 -3.39 6.33 1.32
N PHE A 99 -2.15 6.71 0.97
CA PHE A 99 -1.54 6.23 -0.27
C PHE A 99 -1.39 4.70 -0.31
N VAL A 100 -1.21 4.04 0.84
CA VAL A 100 -1.12 2.57 0.93
C VAL A 100 -2.42 1.93 0.46
N ARG A 101 -3.55 2.58 0.70
CA ARG A 101 -4.87 2.08 0.30
C ARG A 101 -4.97 1.91 -1.21
N GLU A 102 -4.49 2.89 -1.99
CA GLU A 102 -4.51 2.80 -3.46
C GLU A 102 -3.82 1.51 -3.94
N PHE A 103 -2.68 1.17 -3.35
CA PHE A 103 -1.96 -0.04 -3.72
C PHE A 103 -2.57 -1.33 -3.16
N ALA A 104 -3.16 -1.26 -1.96
CA ALA A 104 -3.78 -2.41 -1.30
C ALA A 104 -5.12 -2.79 -1.93
N GLU A 105 -5.82 -1.86 -2.57
CA GLU A 105 -7.08 -2.12 -3.30
C GLU A 105 -6.88 -2.94 -4.58
N VAL A 106 -5.67 -2.93 -5.14
CA VAL A 106 -5.37 -3.64 -6.39
C VAL A 106 -5.52 -5.15 -6.20
N GLY A 107 -6.53 -5.72 -6.86
CA GLY A 107 -6.81 -7.16 -6.84
C GLY A 107 -7.63 -7.64 -5.64
N GLN A 108 -8.15 -6.73 -4.82
CA GLN A 108 -9.06 -7.08 -3.72
C GLN A 108 -10.53 -6.98 -4.15
N PRO A 109 -11.41 -7.88 -3.66
CA PRO A 109 -12.86 -7.77 -3.82
C PRO A 109 -13.40 -6.48 -3.18
N LYS A 110 -14.47 -5.92 -3.76
CA LYS A 110 -15.09 -4.66 -3.26
C LYS A 110 -15.59 -4.81 -1.83
N GLU A 111 -16.09 -5.99 -1.50
CA GLU A 111 -16.60 -6.34 -0.17
C GLU A 111 -15.50 -6.20 0.89
N ILE A 112 -14.24 -6.50 0.54
CA ILE A 112 -13.08 -6.35 1.44
C ILE A 112 -12.67 -4.88 1.55
N ILE A 113 -12.60 -4.18 0.41
CA ILE A 113 -12.15 -2.77 0.33
C ILE A 113 -13.07 -1.84 1.14
N GLU A 114 -14.38 -2.13 1.17
CA GLU A 114 -15.36 -1.29 1.86
C GLU A 114 -15.42 -1.54 3.37
N THR A 115 -14.82 -2.62 3.88
CA THR A 115 -14.78 -2.92 5.31
C THR A 115 -14.02 -1.86 6.11
N ASP A 116 -14.48 -1.59 7.33
CA ASP A 116 -13.79 -0.67 8.24
C ASP A 116 -12.45 -1.20 8.73
N VAL A 117 -12.28 -2.54 8.75
CA VAL A 117 -11.01 -3.20 9.05
C VAL A 117 -9.98 -2.84 7.98
N PHE A 118 -10.32 -2.97 6.70
CA PHE A 118 -9.42 -2.63 5.59
C PHE A 118 -9.04 -1.13 5.61
N LYS A 119 -10.01 -0.24 5.84
CA LYS A 119 -9.76 1.20 6.00
C LYS A 119 -8.82 1.48 7.16
N ARG A 120 -9.00 0.81 8.31
CA ARG A 120 -8.16 0.97 9.50
C ARG A 120 -6.73 0.46 9.24
N ILE A 121 -6.57 -0.73 8.67
CA ILE A 121 -5.24 -1.32 8.38
C ILE A 121 -4.47 -0.40 7.43
N THR A 122 -5.08 0.00 6.32
CA THR A 122 -4.41 0.87 5.33
C THR A 122 -4.07 2.24 5.90
N ALA A 123 -4.91 2.81 6.78
CA ALA A 123 -4.59 4.05 7.49
C ALA A 123 -3.42 3.90 8.47
N VAL A 124 -3.39 2.84 9.29
CA VAL A 124 -2.29 2.57 10.22
C VAL A 124 -0.98 2.35 9.48
N LEU A 125 -0.99 1.56 8.40
CA LEU A 125 0.19 1.36 7.57
C LEU A 125 0.68 2.68 6.98
N THR A 126 -0.22 3.53 6.50
CA THR A 126 0.16 4.85 5.97
C THR A 126 0.80 5.72 7.06
N TRP A 127 0.29 5.70 8.30
CA TRP A 127 0.92 6.40 9.42
C TRP A 127 2.31 5.88 9.76
N ILE A 128 2.55 4.58 9.67
CA ILE A 128 3.88 3.98 9.85
C ILE A 128 4.85 4.50 8.80
N TRP A 129 4.42 4.57 7.54
CA TRP A 129 5.21 5.15 6.47
C TRP A 129 5.48 6.64 6.69
N VAL A 130 4.47 7.41 7.11
CA VAL A 130 4.64 8.83 7.46
C VAL A 130 5.66 9.00 8.59
N ALA A 131 5.59 8.19 9.64
CA ALA A 131 6.55 8.22 10.75
C ALA A 131 7.96 7.84 10.29
N ALA A 132 8.10 6.84 9.42
CA ALA A 132 9.38 6.45 8.85
C ALA A 132 9.98 7.58 8.01
N PHE A 133 9.20 8.18 7.09
CA PHE A 133 9.67 9.29 6.26
C PHE A 133 9.97 10.56 7.09
N ALA A 134 9.20 10.82 8.15
CA ALA A 134 9.52 11.89 9.09
C ALA A 134 10.87 11.64 9.77
N GLY A 135 11.09 10.43 10.29
CA GLY A 135 12.36 10.03 10.89
C GLY A 135 13.53 10.12 9.92
N MET A 136 13.34 9.70 8.65
CA MET A 136 14.33 9.86 7.58
C MET A 136 14.67 11.33 7.34
N THR A 137 13.66 12.19 7.25
CA THR A 137 13.82 13.63 7.00
C THR A 137 14.55 14.31 8.14
N VAL A 138 14.12 14.08 9.39
CA VAL A 138 14.75 14.65 10.57
C VAL A 138 16.19 14.15 10.69
N SER A 139 16.40 12.83 10.58
CA SER A 139 17.74 12.22 10.62
C SER A 139 18.67 12.85 9.59
N SER A 140 18.26 12.88 8.32
CA SER A 140 19.09 13.45 7.25
C SER A 140 19.28 14.97 7.37
N ALA A 141 18.39 15.70 8.05
CA ALA A 141 18.56 17.13 8.31
C ALA A 141 19.50 17.46 9.49
N ILE A 142 19.85 16.49 10.34
CA ILE A 142 20.76 16.70 11.48
C ILE A 142 22.18 17.06 11.02
N PRO A 143 22.85 16.32 10.11
CA PRO A 143 24.22 16.64 9.70
C PRO A 143 24.39 18.04 9.10
N PRO A 144 23.53 18.54 8.18
CA PRO A 144 23.64 19.91 7.67
C PRO A 144 23.54 21.01 8.73
N ILE A 145 22.74 20.77 9.78
CA ILE A 145 22.46 21.75 10.85
C ILE A 145 23.58 21.75 11.90
N VAL A 146 24.10 20.57 12.24
CA VAL A 146 25.12 20.39 13.29
C VAL A 146 26.54 20.53 12.75
N TYR A 147 26.77 20.16 11.48
CA TYR A 147 28.07 20.15 10.82
C TYR A 147 27.95 20.78 9.43
N GLY A 148 28.31 22.07 9.33
CA GLY A 148 28.21 22.85 8.09
C GLY A 148 29.11 22.40 6.93
N GLU A 149 29.91 21.34 7.11
CA GLU A 149 30.67 20.65 6.05
C GLU A 149 30.16 19.23 5.76
N ALA A 150 29.04 18.81 6.36
CA ALA A 150 28.49 17.48 6.18
C ALA A 150 28.16 17.19 4.72
N THR A 151 28.78 16.15 4.18
CA THR A 151 28.62 15.73 2.79
C THR A 151 27.99 14.34 2.74
N ILE A 152 27.06 14.12 1.81
CA ILE A 152 26.45 12.80 1.57
C ILE A 152 27.48 11.70 1.20
N LEU A 153 28.64 12.12 0.70
CA LEU A 153 29.77 11.29 0.28
C LEU A 153 30.73 10.97 1.43
N ASP A 154 30.56 11.63 2.59
CA ASP A 154 31.46 11.45 3.72
C ASP A 154 31.21 10.13 4.43
N THR A 155 32.14 9.20 4.21
CA THR A 155 32.17 7.87 4.82
C THR A 155 33.08 7.81 6.06
N LYS A 156 33.81 8.89 6.37
CA LYS A 156 34.78 8.93 7.47
C LYS A 156 34.15 9.46 8.75
N THR A 157 33.17 10.35 8.65
CA THR A 157 32.47 10.91 9.82
C THR A 157 31.28 10.04 10.22
N PRO A 158 31.26 9.47 11.44
CA PRO A 158 30.19 8.60 11.91
C PRO A 158 28.81 9.24 11.85
N LEU A 159 28.74 10.53 12.16
CA LEU A 159 27.48 11.27 12.16
C LEU A 159 26.86 11.36 10.76
N SER A 160 27.68 11.55 9.72
CA SER A 160 27.24 11.70 8.33
C SER A 160 26.64 10.38 7.81
N PHE A 161 27.39 9.27 7.84
CA PHE A 161 26.87 8.02 7.27
C PHE A 161 25.72 7.42 8.10
N VAL A 162 25.70 7.61 9.42
CA VAL A 162 24.58 7.11 10.26
C VAL A 162 23.29 7.87 9.95
N CYS A 163 23.36 9.19 9.89
CA CYS A 163 22.17 10.03 9.72
C CYS A 163 21.64 10.06 8.28
N TYR A 164 22.53 9.94 7.28
CA TYR A 164 22.15 9.91 5.86
C TYR A 164 21.80 8.50 5.36
N TRP A 165 22.41 7.44 5.90
CA TRP A 165 22.24 6.09 5.36
C TRP A 165 21.66 5.11 6.39
N VAL A 166 22.34 4.89 7.51
CA VAL A 166 21.95 3.80 8.43
C VAL A 166 20.54 4.01 8.97
N VAL A 167 20.24 5.17 9.53
CA VAL A 167 18.93 5.46 10.10
C VAL A 167 17.85 5.47 9.02
N PRO A 168 17.98 6.19 7.88
CA PRO A 168 16.93 6.21 6.89
C PRO A 168 16.59 4.85 6.28
N PHE A 169 17.59 4.05 5.93
CA PHE A 169 17.37 2.72 5.35
C PHE A 169 16.87 1.70 6.39
N SER A 170 17.28 1.84 7.66
CA SER A 170 16.72 1.00 8.73
C SER A 170 15.24 1.28 8.95
N LEU A 171 14.84 2.57 8.94
CA LEU A 171 13.43 2.96 9.05
C LEU A 171 12.60 2.46 7.86
N LEU A 172 13.12 2.55 6.64
CA LEU A 172 12.48 1.96 5.45
C LEU A 172 12.30 0.44 5.60
N GLY A 173 13.35 -0.27 6.04
CA GLY A 173 13.30 -1.70 6.25
C GLY A 173 12.26 -2.10 7.30
N LEU A 174 12.23 -1.39 8.44
CA LEU A 174 11.25 -1.59 9.50
C LEU A 174 9.82 -1.30 9.01
N ALA A 175 9.59 -0.23 8.27
CA ALA A 175 8.28 0.10 7.70
C ALA A 175 7.80 -0.98 6.70
N ALA A 176 8.72 -1.51 5.88
CA ALA A 176 8.43 -2.60 4.96
C ALA A 176 8.08 -3.91 5.68
N LEU A 177 8.81 -4.25 6.75
CA LEU A 177 8.51 -5.42 7.58
C LEU A 177 7.18 -5.26 8.33
N ALA A 178 6.92 -4.10 8.91
CA ALA A 178 5.66 -3.77 9.55
C ALA A 178 4.48 -3.91 8.58
N SER A 179 4.66 -3.47 7.34
CA SER A 179 3.66 -3.61 6.27
C SER A 179 3.33 -5.06 5.90
N ARG A 180 4.23 -6.00 6.19
CA ARG A 180 3.97 -7.45 6.03
C ARG A 180 3.33 -8.07 7.26
N LEU A 181 3.83 -7.74 8.45
CA LEU A 181 3.45 -8.43 9.69
C LEU A 181 2.16 -7.91 10.33
N LEU A 182 1.84 -6.62 10.16
CA LEU A 182 0.69 -6.01 10.80
C LEU A 182 -0.66 -6.45 10.23
N PRO A 183 -0.85 -6.57 8.90
CA PRO A 183 -2.10 -7.04 8.34
C PRO A 183 -2.48 -8.44 8.84
N GLU A 184 -1.51 -9.35 8.94
CA GLU A 184 -1.73 -10.72 9.46
C GLU A 184 -2.19 -10.73 10.92
N ARG A 185 -1.68 -9.80 11.75
CA ARG A 185 -2.07 -9.69 13.16
C ARG A 185 -3.37 -8.92 13.38
N MET A 186 -3.75 -8.06 12.44
CA MET A 186 -4.96 -7.22 12.52
C MET A 186 -6.15 -7.85 11.79
N ALA A 187 -5.91 -8.83 10.92
CA ALA A 187 -6.98 -9.59 10.29
C ALA A 187 -7.73 -10.39 11.38
N PRO A 188 -9.07 -10.34 11.39
CA PRO A 188 -9.85 -11.18 12.28
C PRO A 188 -9.54 -12.66 12.01
N PRO A 189 -9.65 -13.54 13.01
CA PRO A 189 -9.49 -14.98 12.83
C PRO A 189 -10.35 -15.47 11.67
N ASP A 190 -9.86 -16.42 10.88
CA ASP A 190 -10.60 -17.04 9.75
C ASP A 190 -12.03 -17.47 10.16
N GLU A 191 -12.21 -17.85 11.42
CA GLU A 191 -13.48 -18.29 12.01
C GLU A 191 -14.51 -17.18 12.20
N GLU A 192 -14.09 -15.92 12.32
CA GLU A 192 -14.99 -14.77 12.46
C GLU A 192 -15.37 -14.14 11.11
N ILE A 193 -14.65 -14.49 10.03
CA ILE A 193 -14.90 -13.97 8.70
C ILE A 193 -16.18 -14.58 8.13
N VAL A 194 -17.23 -13.76 8.01
CA VAL A 194 -18.46 -14.11 7.32
C VAL A 194 -18.22 -14.01 5.81
N ARG A 195 -18.29 -15.15 5.12
CA ARG A 195 -18.15 -15.25 3.67
C ARG A 195 -19.52 -15.24 3.03
N ASN A 196 -19.69 -14.44 1.99
CA ASN A 196 -20.91 -14.42 1.18
C ASN A 196 -20.71 -15.34 -0.04
N THR A 197 -21.69 -16.19 -0.30
CA THR A 197 -21.77 -17.01 -1.52
C THR A 197 -23.20 -16.99 -2.05
N THR A 198 -23.38 -17.53 -3.25
CA THR A 198 -24.70 -17.74 -3.85
C THR A 198 -24.80 -19.16 -4.34
N PHE A 199 -25.90 -19.83 -4.02
CA PHE A 199 -26.18 -21.18 -4.51
C PHE A 199 -27.48 -21.20 -5.30
N VAL A 200 -27.61 -22.17 -6.21
CA VAL A 200 -28.82 -22.33 -7.03
C VAL A 200 -29.70 -23.40 -6.42
N ALA A 201 -30.99 -23.10 -6.29
CA ALA A 201 -32.02 -24.04 -5.84
C ALA A 201 -33.27 -23.91 -6.70
N PHE A 202 -34.17 -24.90 -6.63
CA PHE A 202 -35.48 -24.80 -7.27
C PHE A 202 -36.35 -23.76 -6.57
N ALA A 203 -37.21 -23.07 -7.32
CA ALA A 203 -38.09 -22.03 -6.78
C ALA A 203 -39.08 -22.58 -5.73
N GLU A 204 -39.44 -23.87 -5.83
CA GLU A 204 -40.34 -24.57 -4.92
C GLU A 204 -39.61 -25.24 -3.73
N ALA A 205 -38.30 -25.01 -3.57
CA ALA A 205 -37.53 -25.66 -2.51
C ALA A 205 -37.96 -25.22 -1.11
N GLU A 206 -38.20 -26.19 -0.24
CA GLU A 206 -38.51 -25.94 1.17
C GLU A 206 -37.28 -25.42 1.93
N ILE A 207 -37.51 -24.77 3.08
CA ILE A 207 -36.45 -24.18 3.91
C ILE A 207 -35.38 -25.22 4.26
N ASP A 208 -35.77 -26.45 4.62
CA ASP A 208 -34.82 -27.51 4.96
C ASP A 208 -33.94 -27.93 3.77
N GLN A 209 -34.53 -27.95 2.57
CA GLN A 209 -33.79 -28.25 1.33
C GLN A 209 -32.82 -27.11 0.99
N LEU A 210 -33.23 -25.87 1.17
CA LEU A 210 -32.38 -24.69 0.99
C LEU A 210 -31.19 -24.72 1.97
N ILE A 211 -31.44 -25.03 3.25
CA ILE A 211 -30.38 -25.15 4.28
C ILE A 211 -29.41 -26.28 3.93
N TYR A 212 -29.91 -27.41 3.48
CA TYR A 212 -29.08 -28.52 3.03
C TYR A 212 -28.19 -28.13 1.85
N LEU A 213 -28.77 -27.54 0.79
CA LEU A 213 -28.04 -27.13 -0.41
C LEU A 213 -27.00 -26.03 -0.10
N ALA A 214 -27.37 -25.05 0.73
CA ALA A 214 -26.45 -24.01 1.19
C ALA A 214 -25.25 -24.61 1.94
N THR A 215 -25.50 -25.62 2.78
CA THR A 215 -24.46 -26.30 3.56
C THR A 215 -23.54 -27.14 2.68
N GLU A 216 -24.09 -27.89 1.73
CA GLU A 216 -23.32 -28.69 0.79
C GLU A 216 -22.44 -27.80 -0.09
N HIS A 217 -23.01 -26.68 -0.58
CA HIS A 217 -22.29 -25.71 -1.38
C HIS A 217 -21.14 -25.05 -0.59
N ALA A 218 -21.43 -24.56 0.62
CA ALA A 218 -20.43 -23.95 1.48
C ALA A 218 -19.29 -24.93 1.83
N ASN A 219 -19.60 -26.19 2.17
CA ASN A 219 -18.57 -27.19 2.46
C ASN A 219 -17.69 -27.52 1.25
N ARG A 220 -18.23 -27.45 0.02
CA ARG A 220 -17.44 -27.62 -1.20
C ARG A 220 -16.49 -26.45 -1.45
N GLU A 221 -16.92 -25.22 -1.17
CA GLU A 221 -16.07 -24.02 -1.31
C GLU A 221 -14.93 -23.97 -0.28
N VAL A 222 -15.17 -24.48 0.93
CA VAL A 222 -14.22 -24.41 2.05
C VAL A 222 -12.96 -25.27 1.82
N GLY A 223 -13.06 -26.35 1.05
CA GLY A 223 -11.93 -27.23 0.73
C GLY A 223 -11.58 -28.25 1.82
N ALA A 224 -10.60 -29.11 1.54
CA ALA A 224 -10.24 -30.22 2.43
C ALA A 224 -9.61 -29.74 3.76
N GLY A 225 -10.09 -30.27 4.89
CA GLY A 225 -9.56 -30.01 6.24
C GLY A 225 -10.33 -28.96 7.06
N LYS A 226 -11.20 -28.18 6.43
CA LYS A 226 -12.03 -27.15 7.08
C LYS A 226 -13.52 -27.49 6.90
N GLU A 227 -14.39 -26.92 7.74
CA GLU A 227 -15.85 -27.06 7.64
C GLU A 227 -16.56 -25.72 7.73
N ALA A 228 -17.67 -25.58 6.99
CA ALA A 228 -18.54 -24.43 7.05
C ALA A 228 -19.47 -24.52 8.28
N PHE A 229 -19.63 -23.41 9.01
CA PHE A 229 -20.54 -23.31 10.17
C PHE A 229 -21.24 -21.93 10.21
N ASP A 230 -22.27 -21.77 11.05
CA ASP A 230 -23.10 -20.55 11.13
C ASP A 230 -23.64 -20.13 9.75
N ILE A 231 -24.15 -21.11 9.00
CA ILE A 231 -24.69 -20.92 7.65
C ILE A 231 -26.05 -20.25 7.74
N ARG A 232 -26.24 -19.16 7.00
CA ARG A 232 -27.48 -18.40 6.94
C ARG A 232 -27.87 -18.13 5.51
N ILE A 233 -29.15 -18.27 5.21
CA ILE A 233 -29.70 -18.02 3.88
C ILE A 233 -30.36 -16.65 3.89
N GLY A 234 -30.17 -15.89 2.82
CA GLY A 234 -30.85 -14.61 2.65
C GLY A 234 -32.34 -14.78 2.42
N SER A 235 -33.09 -13.68 2.57
CA SER A 235 -34.54 -13.70 2.63
C SER A 235 -35.25 -13.96 1.30
N LYS A 236 -34.55 -13.86 0.15
CA LYS A 236 -35.17 -13.95 -1.17
C LYS A 236 -34.21 -14.49 -2.24
N GLY A 237 -34.67 -15.49 -2.99
CA GLY A 237 -34.05 -15.96 -4.22
C GLY A 237 -34.29 -15.01 -5.40
N VAL A 238 -33.33 -14.96 -6.32
CA VAL A 238 -33.45 -14.21 -7.58
C VAL A 238 -33.56 -15.21 -8.73
N PRO A 239 -34.62 -15.17 -9.56
CA PRO A 239 -34.77 -16.08 -10.70
C PRO A 239 -33.60 -15.99 -11.68
N LEU A 240 -33.23 -17.13 -12.26
CA LEU A 240 -32.21 -17.16 -13.31
C LEU A 240 -32.75 -16.62 -14.63
N VAL A 241 -31.91 -15.92 -15.39
CA VAL A 241 -32.30 -15.36 -16.69
C VAL A 241 -32.63 -16.50 -17.65
N GLY A 242 -33.91 -16.62 -18.02
CA GLY A 242 -34.40 -17.66 -18.94
C GLY A 242 -34.81 -18.98 -18.28
N ASP A 243 -34.77 -19.08 -16.95
CA ASP A 243 -35.25 -20.24 -16.19
C ASP A 243 -35.95 -19.78 -14.90
N GLU A 244 -37.29 -19.79 -14.92
CA GLU A 244 -38.13 -19.44 -13.77
C GLU A 244 -38.25 -20.59 -12.75
N THR A 245 -37.80 -21.79 -13.08
CA THR A 245 -37.88 -22.95 -12.18
C THR A 245 -36.77 -22.95 -11.12
N ARG A 246 -35.75 -22.10 -11.30
CA ARG A 246 -34.55 -22.04 -10.44
C ARG A 246 -34.24 -20.61 -10.03
N GLU A 247 -33.82 -20.47 -8.79
CA GLU A 247 -33.44 -19.21 -8.18
C GLU A 247 -32.02 -19.28 -7.61
N SER A 248 -31.27 -18.19 -7.72
CA SER A 248 -30.03 -17.98 -7.00
C SER A 248 -30.32 -17.40 -5.62
N TRP A 249 -29.92 -18.09 -4.58
CA TRP A 249 -30.10 -17.69 -3.20
C TRP A 249 -28.79 -17.17 -2.61
N PRO A 250 -28.75 -15.96 -2.03
CA PRO A 250 -27.60 -15.51 -1.26
C PRO A 250 -27.47 -16.31 0.03
N SER A 251 -26.25 -16.67 0.40
CA SER A 251 -25.92 -17.42 1.61
C SER A 251 -24.67 -16.83 2.26
N THR A 252 -24.60 -16.89 3.58
CA THR A 252 -23.42 -16.50 4.34
C THR A 252 -22.96 -17.63 5.23
N TYR A 253 -21.66 -17.84 5.37
CA TYR A 253 -21.11 -18.88 6.24
C TYR A 253 -19.78 -18.44 6.86
N LYS A 254 -19.41 -19.09 7.97
CA LYS A 254 -18.09 -18.99 8.61
C LYS A 254 -17.33 -20.29 8.44
N VAL A 255 -16.02 -20.27 8.63
CA VAL A 255 -15.15 -21.43 8.37
C VAL A 255 -14.32 -21.75 9.59
N ARG A 256 -14.31 -23.01 10.02
CA ARG A 256 -13.44 -23.48 11.10
C ARG A 256 -12.68 -24.72 10.70
N GLU A 257 -11.63 -25.03 11.45
CA GLU A 257 -10.92 -26.30 11.31
C GLU A 257 -11.85 -27.47 11.64
N LYS A 258 -11.84 -28.51 10.81
CA LYS A 258 -12.70 -29.67 11.00
C LYS A 258 -12.21 -30.43 12.25
N LYS A 259 -13.05 -30.51 13.28
CA LYS A 259 -12.72 -31.33 14.47
C LYS A 259 -12.56 -32.78 14.03
N ARG A 260 -11.37 -33.33 14.28
CA ARG A 260 -11.04 -34.74 14.04
C ARG A 260 -11.71 -35.64 15.06
#